data_AF-A0A259AIE8-F1
#
_entry.id   AF-A0A259AIE8-F1
#
_cell.length_a   1.000
_cell.length_b   1.000
_cell.length_c   1.000
_cell.angle_alpha   90.00
_cell.angle_beta   90.00
_cell.angle_gamma   90.00
#
_symmetry.space_group_name_H-M   'P 1'
#
loop_
_entity.id
_entity.type
_entity.pdbx_description
1 polymer ?
#
loop_
_entity_poly.entity_id
_entity_poly.type
_entity_poly.pdbx_seq_one_letter_code
_entity_poly.pdbx_strand_id
1 'polypeptide(L)'
;MAFDADDLHPLRFLRQFPEAKAIIRREVNHCHNGLLSGDAFQRLANAGMAAYNQTLGKLPFEKRPPTTDAAVAAISTAAHLVAFAASGRNAFWLPAELVALLGQTDLGDIRLDDMRLPFRCFYLGFAGGLDVGLPGEPNVIDGAYIESFARGPDNDSAPTLAFYVTSRRTDGPHRGPSAWILGHEPHFFAPLTLDSPRDTLQDALDRAVAANDVGLRPDADALARLRQGVEEVRKDGLPVGSPPLSGYERAALYNQAAYPTVRSVLALLCNALCLLSTEPALGVPEWPKQAPSSLVDAVVNATTPKRRRTAIGRLAEDGYFSLRHLYLQLGVDPSDTNDAGEAGPGGREVVAHWRRGHWRRQAHGPALMERRLIWIRPVLVRQERGEPAVGHVYAVMEQRR
;
A
#
# COMPACT_ATOMS: atom_id res chain seq x y z
N MET A 1 20.42 -1.10 13.98
CA MET A 1 19.49 -0.61 15.02
C MET A 1 18.20 -1.40 14.86
N ALA A 2 17.38 -1.55 15.90
CA ALA A 2 16.03 -2.11 15.76
C ALA A 2 15.04 -0.97 15.48
N PHE A 3 14.05 -1.20 14.62
CA PHE A 3 12.99 -0.26 14.28
C PHE A 3 11.85 -0.26 15.31
N ASP A 4 11.04 0.81 15.35
CA ASP A 4 9.86 0.82 16.20
C ASP A 4 8.69 0.09 15.51
N ALA A 5 7.97 -0.77 16.25
CA ALA A 5 6.77 -1.42 15.73
C ALA A 5 5.70 -0.42 15.23
N ASP A 6 5.64 0.78 15.80
CA ASP A 6 4.68 1.81 15.37
C ASP A 6 5.09 2.44 14.01
N ASP A 7 6.33 2.26 13.54
CA ASP A 7 6.78 2.77 12.24
C ASP A 7 6.23 1.95 11.06
N LEU A 8 5.72 0.75 11.31
CA LEU A 8 5.23 -0.17 10.27
C LEU A 8 3.74 -0.46 10.46
N HIS A 9 2.91 -0.07 9.48
CA HIS A 9 1.46 -0.15 9.60
C HIS A 9 0.93 -1.52 10.09
N PRO A 10 1.32 -2.69 9.53
CA PRO A 10 0.87 -3.98 10.06
C PRO A 10 1.09 -4.17 11.56
N LEU A 11 2.25 -3.77 12.09
CA LEU A 11 2.58 -3.92 13.51
C LEU A 11 1.86 -2.88 14.36
N ARG A 12 1.80 -1.63 13.88
CA ARG A 12 1.07 -0.53 14.52
C ARG A 12 -0.41 -0.87 14.65
N PHE A 13 -1.05 -1.35 13.59
CA PHE A 13 -2.44 -1.76 13.59
C PHE A 13 -2.73 -2.86 14.63
N LEU A 14 -1.88 -3.90 14.70
CA LEU A 14 -2.04 -4.98 15.70
C LEU A 14 -1.85 -4.51 17.15
N ARG A 15 -1.20 -3.36 17.37
CA ARG A 15 -1.05 -2.74 18.68
C ARG A 15 -2.23 -1.84 19.02
N GLN A 16 -2.81 -1.15 18.02
CA GLN A 16 -4.00 -0.33 18.17
C GLN A 16 -5.29 -1.16 18.29
N PHE A 17 -5.34 -2.32 17.61
CA PHE A 17 -6.46 -3.26 17.61
C PHE A 17 -6.03 -4.68 18.03
N PRO A 18 -5.83 -4.94 19.33
CA PRO A 18 -5.30 -6.21 19.82
C PRO A 18 -6.12 -7.44 19.45
N GLU A 19 -7.46 -7.31 19.38
CA GLU A 19 -8.37 -8.39 19.01
C GLU A 19 -8.14 -8.88 17.57
N ALA A 20 -7.58 -8.03 16.69
CA ALA A 20 -7.21 -8.41 15.34
C ALA A 20 -6.23 -9.60 15.31
N LYS A 21 -5.34 -9.73 16.31
CA LYS A 21 -4.40 -10.87 16.40
C LYS A 21 -5.14 -12.21 16.46
N ALA A 22 -6.18 -12.29 17.27
CA ALA A 22 -6.98 -13.51 17.42
C ALA A 22 -7.80 -13.79 16.15
N ILE A 23 -8.37 -12.75 15.54
CA ILE A 23 -9.09 -12.84 14.26
C ILE A 23 -8.15 -13.39 13.17
N ILE A 24 -6.97 -12.80 13.02
CA ILE A 24 -5.99 -13.20 12.00
C ILE A 24 -5.56 -14.64 12.21
N ARG A 25 -5.22 -15.03 13.44
CA ARG A 25 -4.83 -16.41 13.77
C ARG A 25 -5.91 -17.42 13.37
N ARG A 26 -7.19 -17.07 13.55
CA ARG A 26 -8.31 -17.95 13.22
C ARG A 26 -8.53 -18.06 11.72
N GLU A 27 -8.43 -16.96 11.00
CA GLU A 27 -8.81 -16.91 9.58
C GLU A 27 -7.65 -17.15 8.60
N VAL A 28 -6.38 -17.15 9.05
CA VAL A 28 -5.21 -17.30 8.17
C VAL A 28 -5.22 -18.58 7.32
N ASN A 29 -5.78 -19.67 7.85
CA ASN A 29 -5.87 -20.96 7.13
C ASN A 29 -7.07 -21.03 6.16
N HIS A 30 -7.93 -20.02 6.16
CA HIS A 30 -9.09 -19.89 5.27
C HIS A 30 -8.83 -18.90 4.12
N CYS A 31 -7.55 -18.59 3.90
CA CYS A 31 -7.08 -17.81 2.76
C CYS A 31 -6.58 -18.77 1.67
N HIS A 32 -7.16 -18.68 0.47
CA HIS A 32 -6.76 -19.46 -0.69
C HIS A 32 -6.31 -18.51 -1.80
N ASN A 33 -5.09 -18.73 -2.32
CA ASN A 33 -4.47 -17.86 -3.32
C ASN A 33 -4.43 -16.36 -2.94
N GLY A 34 -4.33 -16.05 -1.64
CA GLY A 34 -4.32 -14.67 -1.14
C GLY A 34 -5.71 -14.09 -0.86
N LEU A 35 -6.79 -14.77 -1.26
CA LEU A 35 -8.16 -14.33 -1.01
C LEU A 35 -8.76 -15.06 0.18
N LEU A 36 -9.46 -14.31 1.04
CA LEU A 36 -10.32 -14.92 2.07
C LEU A 36 -11.55 -15.53 1.40
N SER A 37 -11.99 -16.70 1.85
CA SER A 37 -13.32 -17.19 1.45
C SER A 37 -14.42 -16.25 1.96
N GLY A 38 -15.58 -16.25 1.30
CA GLY A 38 -16.73 -15.45 1.72
C GLY A 38 -17.14 -15.72 3.17
N ASP A 39 -17.13 -16.99 3.60
CA ASP A 39 -17.41 -17.38 4.98
C ASP A 39 -16.37 -16.85 5.97
N ALA A 40 -15.08 -16.89 5.61
CA ALA A 40 -14.01 -16.37 6.45
C ALA A 40 -14.11 -14.85 6.58
N PHE A 41 -14.40 -14.16 5.48
CA PHE A 41 -14.66 -12.73 5.50
C PHE A 41 -15.87 -12.38 6.37
N GLN A 42 -16.97 -13.13 6.27
CA GLN A 42 -18.14 -12.90 7.11
C GLN A 42 -17.84 -13.11 8.60
N ARG A 43 -17.10 -14.17 8.96
CA ARG A 43 -16.66 -14.40 10.35
C ARG A 43 -15.73 -13.30 10.86
N LEU A 44 -14.82 -12.82 10.01
CA LEU A 44 -13.95 -11.69 10.30
C LEU A 44 -14.77 -10.42 10.54
N ALA A 45 -15.72 -10.11 9.66
CA ALA A 45 -16.58 -8.92 9.76
C ALA A 45 -17.44 -8.96 11.02
N ASN A 46 -18.04 -10.12 11.34
CA ASN A 46 -18.83 -10.32 12.55
C ASN A 46 -17.98 -10.11 13.81
N ALA A 47 -16.76 -10.65 13.85
CA ALA A 47 -15.84 -10.48 14.99
C ALA A 47 -15.38 -9.03 15.14
N GLY A 48 -15.03 -8.36 14.04
CA GLY A 48 -14.66 -6.95 14.03
C GLY A 48 -15.80 -6.04 14.51
N MET A 49 -17.02 -6.30 14.03
CA MET A 49 -18.21 -5.54 14.45
C MET A 49 -18.56 -5.77 15.92
N ALA A 50 -18.40 -7.00 16.43
CA ALA A 50 -18.56 -7.28 17.84
C ALA A 50 -17.54 -6.52 18.71
N ALA A 51 -16.26 -6.50 18.30
CA ALA A 51 -15.21 -5.74 18.98
C ALA A 51 -15.48 -4.21 18.93
N TYR A 52 -15.97 -3.71 17.78
CA TYR A 52 -16.39 -2.33 17.63
C TYR A 52 -17.47 -1.95 18.63
N ASN A 53 -18.58 -2.72 18.67
CA ASN A 53 -19.69 -2.46 19.57
C ASN A 53 -19.30 -2.56 21.04
N GLN A 54 -18.46 -3.53 21.40
CA GLN A 54 -17.93 -3.66 22.76
C GLN A 54 -17.08 -2.44 23.15
N THR A 55 -16.31 -1.90 22.23
CA THR A 55 -15.47 -0.72 22.48
C THR A 55 -16.31 0.55 22.55
N LEU A 56 -17.31 0.71 21.67
CA LEU A 56 -18.28 1.81 21.73
C LEU A 56 -19.02 1.86 23.07
N GLY A 57 -19.40 0.69 23.61
CA GLY A 57 -20.07 0.59 24.91
C GLY A 57 -19.25 1.18 26.07
N LYS A 58 -17.91 1.24 25.92
CA LYS A 58 -16.98 1.81 26.92
C LYS A 58 -16.70 3.30 26.70
N LEU A 59 -17.07 3.86 25.54
CA LEU A 59 -16.85 5.26 25.22
C LEU A 59 -18.01 6.14 25.71
N PRO A 60 -17.71 7.34 26.26
CA PRO A 60 -18.71 8.40 26.46
C PRO A 60 -19.45 8.67 25.15
N PHE A 61 -20.75 8.91 25.23
CA PHE A 61 -21.61 9.03 24.05
C PHE A 61 -21.12 10.11 23.08
N GLU A 62 -20.66 11.23 23.62
CA GLU A 62 -20.17 12.41 22.88
C GLU A 62 -18.85 12.13 22.14
N LYS A 63 -18.12 11.07 22.53
CA LYS A 63 -16.87 10.65 21.91
C LYS A 63 -17.06 9.52 20.90
N ARG A 64 -18.28 9.01 20.72
CA ARG A 64 -18.53 7.92 19.78
C ARG A 64 -18.50 8.46 18.35
N PRO A 65 -17.87 7.76 17.40
CA PRO A 65 -17.98 8.11 16.00
C PRO A 65 -19.44 8.19 15.56
N PRO A 66 -19.81 9.19 14.73
CA PRO A 66 -21.17 9.36 14.24
C PRO A 66 -21.56 8.29 13.21
N THR A 67 -20.59 7.56 12.68
CA THR A 67 -20.76 6.56 11.62
C THR A 67 -19.98 5.28 11.96
N THR A 68 -20.24 4.21 11.21
CA THR A 68 -19.51 2.94 11.33
C THR A 68 -18.28 2.88 10.43
N ASP A 69 -17.87 4.00 9.81
CA ASP A 69 -16.81 4.04 8.80
C ASP A 69 -15.47 3.52 9.38
N ALA A 70 -15.15 3.86 10.64
CA ALA A 70 -13.97 3.35 11.34
C ALA A 70 -14.01 1.82 11.55
N ALA A 71 -15.20 1.26 11.81
CA ALA A 71 -15.36 -0.19 11.95
C ALA A 71 -15.14 -0.90 10.61
N VAL A 72 -15.74 -0.38 9.53
CA VAL A 72 -15.59 -0.91 8.17
C VAL A 72 -14.13 -0.85 7.73
N ALA A 73 -13.44 0.27 7.98
CA ALA A 73 -12.03 0.44 7.71
C ALA A 73 -11.17 -0.61 8.44
N ALA A 74 -11.36 -0.77 9.76
CA ALA A 74 -10.60 -1.76 10.55
C ALA A 74 -10.86 -3.20 10.11
N ILE A 75 -12.11 -3.53 9.74
CA ILE A 75 -12.48 -4.84 9.18
C ILE A 75 -11.75 -5.08 7.85
N SER A 76 -11.74 -4.09 6.96
CA SER A 76 -11.01 -4.15 5.70
C SER A 76 -9.50 -4.34 5.93
N THR A 77 -8.88 -3.52 6.80
CA THR A 77 -7.47 -3.67 7.17
C THR A 77 -7.15 -5.06 7.73
N ALA A 78 -8.02 -5.60 8.58
CA ALA A 78 -7.86 -6.93 9.14
C ALA A 78 -7.91 -8.03 8.05
N ALA A 79 -8.72 -7.87 7.01
CA ALA A 79 -8.77 -8.80 5.88
C ALA A 79 -7.44 -8.81 5.10
N HIS A 80 -6.87 -7.65 4.80
CA HIS A 80 -5.55 -7.55 4.16
C HIS A 80 -4.43 -8.11 5.04
N LEU A 81 -4.52 -7.91 6.36
CA LEU A 81 -3.60 -8.53 7.31
C LEU A 81 -3.70 -10.06 7.37
N VAL A 82 -4.91 -10.63 7.17
CA VAL A 82 -5.08 -12.07 7.03
C VAL A 82 -4.38 -12.58 5.77
N ALA A 83 -4.55 -11.91 4.63
CA ALA A 83 -3.86 -12.27 3.37
C ALA A 83 -2.33 -12.16 3.49
N PHE A 84 -1.85 -11.09 4.14
CA PHE A 84 -0.44 -10.88 4.48
C PHE A 84 0.11 -11.98 5.40
N ALA A 85 -0.66 -12.33 6.43
CA ALA A 85 -0.30 -13.39 7.36
C ALA A 85 -0.23 -14.77 6.68
N ALA A 86 -1.19 -15.07 5.78
CA ALA A 86 -1.23 -16.30 5.02
C ALA A 86 -0.07 -16.40 4.02
N SER A 87 0.39 -15.26 3.53
CA SER A 87 1.53 -15.14 2.61
C SER A 87 2.90 -15.03 3.31
N GLY A 88 2.95 -15.31 4.63
CA GLY A 88 4.21 -15.43 5.38
C GLY A 88 4.70 -14.16 6.07
N ARG A 89 3.91 -13.07 6.11
CA ARG A 89 4.24 -11.80 6.78
C ARG A 89 5.53 -11.15 6.26
N ASN A 90 5.73 -11.18 4.95
CA ASN A 90 6.93 -10.62 4.33
C ASN A 90 6.79 -9.10 4.20
N ALA A 91 7.67 -8.35 4.85
CA ALA A 91 7.69 -6.90 4.75
C ALA A 91 9.03 -6.39 4.24
N PHE A 92 8.96 -5.43 3.32
CA PHE A 92 10.10 -4.73 2.76
C PHE A 92 10.05 -3.26 3.12
N TRP A 93 11.22 -2.68 3.34
CA TRP A 93 11.36 -1.29 3.75
C TRP A 93 12.23 -0.52 2.76
N LEU A 94 11.69 0.58 2.23
CA LEU A 94 12.41 1.45 1.31
C LEU A 94 13.03 2.62 2.08
N PRO A 95 14.36 2.80 2.02
CA PRO A 95 15.03 3.99 2.53
C PRO A 95 14.56 5.27 1.81
N ALA A 96 14.62 6.42 2.49
CA ALA A 96 14.16 7.69 1.95
C ALA A 96 14.91 8.07 0.65
N GLU A 97 16.20 7.76 0.57
CA GLU A 97 17.02 8.01 -0.62
C GLU A 97 16.52 7.20 -1.82
N LEU A 98 16.12 5.95 -1.58
CA LEU A 98 15.58 5.08 -2.63
C LEU A 98 14.18 5.54 -3.06
N VAL A 99 13.33 5.96 -2.11
CA VAL A 99 12.02 6.56 -2.41
C VAL A 99 12.19 7.80 -3.29
N ALA A 100 13.14 8.68 -2.99
CA ALA A 100 13.40 9.87 -3.78
C ALA A 100 13.82 9.54 -5.23
N LEU A 101 14.71 8.56 -5.42
CA LEU A 101 15.14 8.12 -6.74
C LEU A 101 14.00 7.46 -7.54
N LEU A 102 13.22 6.58 -6.89
CA LEU A 102 12.09 5.92 -7.54
C LEU A 102 10.95 6.90 -7.85
N GLY A 103 10.74 7.93 -7.02
CA GLY A 103 9.77 9.01 -7.28
C GLY A 103 10.13 9.86 -8.50
N GLN A 104 11.40 9.86 -8.91
CA GLN A 104 11.89 10.52 -10.13
C GLN A 104 12.09 9.57 -11.31
N THR A 105 11.58 8.34 -11.20
CA THR A 105 11.69 7.32 -12.26
C THR A 105 10.36 7.18 -12.99
N ASP A 106 10.40 7.26 -14.32
CA ASP A 106 9.25 7.01 -15.18
C ASP A 106 9.09 5.50 -15.43
N LEU A 107 7.84 5.02 -15.38
CA LEU A 107 7.48 3.66 -15.75
C LEU A 107 7.45 3.48 -17.26
N GLY A 108 7.26 4.54 -18.06
CA GLY A 108 7.23 4.45 -19.52
C GLY A 108 6.25 3.38 -20.02
N ASP A 109 6.74 2.44 -20.82
CA ASP A 109 5.97 1.33 -21.41
C ASP A 109 6.08 0.01 -20.61
N ILE A 110 6.53 0.08 -19.34
CA ILE A 110 6.63 -1.09 -18.47
C ILE A 110 5.26 -1.71 -18.28
N ARG A 111 5.20 -3.02 -18.50
CA ARG A 111 3.99 -3.82 -18.33
C ARG A 111 3.95 -4.34 -16.91
N LEU A 112 2.74 -4.50 -16.38
CA LEU A 112 2.56 -5.11 -15.05
C LEU A 112 3.07 -6.57 -15.03
N ASP A 113 3.03 -7.27 -16.17
CA ASP A 113 3.60 -8.62 -16.33
C ASP A 113 5.15 -8.65 -16.35
N ASP A 114 5.82 -7.51 -16.53
CA ASP A 114 7.28 -7.43 -16.37
C ASP A 114 7.68 -7.45 -14.87
N MET A 115 6.74 -7.24 -13.95
CA MET A 115 6.97 -7.19 -12.51
C MET A 115 6.84 -8.58 -11.89
N ARG A 116 7.91 -9.06 -11.26
CA ARG A 116 7.94 -10.31 -10.51
C ARG A 116 7.70 -10.03 -9.03
N LEU A 117 6.54 -10.46 -8.54
CA LEU A 117 6.20 -10.35 -7.13
C LEU A 117 6.88 -11.46 -6.33
N PRO A 118 7.62 -11.12 -5.25
CA PRO A 118 8.31 -12.13 -4.44
C PRO A 118 7.34 -13.02 -3.65
N PHE A 119 6.15 -12.50 -3.34
CA PHE A 119 5.08 -13.18 -2.60
C PHE A 119 3.71 -12.76 -3.14
N ARG A 120 2.68 -13.57 -2.85
CA ARG A 120 1.29 -13.26 -3.24
C ARG A 120 0.74 -12.05 -2.50
N CYS A 121 1.03 -11.93 -1.21
CA CYS A 121 0.78 -10.72 -0.43
C CYS A 121 2.02 -10.39 0.39
N PHE A 122 2.44 -9.14 0.37
CA PHE A 122 3.52 -8.61 1.19
C PHE A 122 3.27 -7.13 1.47
N TYR A 123 3.97 -6.61 2.47
CA TYR A 123 3.90 -5.19 2.80
C TYR A 123 5.15 -4.47 2.32
N LEU A 124 4.97 -3.28 1.76
CA LEU A 124 6.06 -2.41 1.32
C LEU A 124 5.90 -1.07 2.05
N GLY A 125 6.85 -0.77 2.94
CA GLY A 125 6.86 0.44 3.76
C GLY A 125 7.88 1.47 3.29
N PHE A 126 7.60 2.75 3.55
CA PHE A 126 8.49 3.87 3.30
C PHE A 126 9.11 4.36 4.61
N ALA A 127 10.43 4.47 4.67
CA ALA A 127 11.11 5.01 5.85
C ALA A 127 10.66 6.44 6.14
N GLY A 128 10.05 6.64 7.32
CA GLY A 128 9.51 7.94 7.74
C GLY A 128 8.13 8.28 7.19
N GLY A 129 7.67 7.57 6.14
CA GLY A 129 6.51 7.94 5.35
C GLY A 129 6.85 8.93 4.23
N LEU A 130 5.86 9.23 3.39
CA LEU A 130 5.96 10.22 2.33
C LEU A 130 5.52 11.61 2.83
N ASP A 131 5.97 12.67 2.17
CA ASP A 131 5.55 14.05 2.45
C ASP A 131 4.11 14.36 1.94
N VAL A 132 3.30 13.33 1.70
CA VAL A 132 1.91 13.42 1.25
C VAL A 132 1.03 12.50 2.10
N GLY A 133 -0.19 12.96 2.38
CA GLY A 133 -1.21 12.22 3.13
C GLY A 133 -2.47 11.96 2.30
N LEU A 134 -3.34 11.14 2.86
CA LEU A 134 -4.71 10.93 2.39
C LEU A 134 -5.66 11.97 3.00
N PRO A 135 -6.88 12.16 2.46
CA PRO A 135 -7.85 13.10 3.02
C PRO A 135 -8.19 12.81 4.49
N GLY A 136 -8.43 13.86 5.27
CA GLY A 136 -8.82 13.76 6.68
C GLY A 136 -7.81 14.40 7.62
N GLU A 137 -7.70 13.85 8.83
CA GLU A 137 -6.76 14.30 9.87
C GLU A 137 -5.30 14.24 9.41
N PRO A 138 -4.38 15.03 9.98
CA PRO A 138 -2.98 15.05 9.57
C PRO A 138 -2.34 13.66 9.56
N ASN A 139 -1.94 13.19 8.37
CA ASN A 139 -1.36 11.87 8.16
C ASN A 139 -0.30 11.90 7.04
N VAL A 140 0.50 10.84 7.00
CA VAL A 140 1.47 10.58 5.92
C VAL A 140 1.24 9.19 5.37
N ILE A 141 1.34 9.01 4.06
CA ILE A 141 1.31 7.68 3.42
C ILE A 141 2.60 6.95 3.82
N ASP A 142 2.49 5.78 4.43
CA ASP A 142 3.63 5.07 5.02
C ASP A 142 3.93 3.72 4.35
N GLY A 143 3.07 3.27 3.43
CA GLY A 143 3.32 2.08 2.65
C GLY A 143 2.07 1.53 1.98
N ALA A 144 2.14 0.27 1.58
CA ALA A 144 0.99 -0.47 1.05
C ALA A 144 1.14 -1.98 1.25
N TYR A 145 0.00 -2.67 1.37
CA TYR A 145 -0.05 -4.09 1.05
C TYR A 145 -0.13 -4.24 -0.47
N ILE A 146 0.66 -5.14 -1.02
CA ILE A 146 0.66 -5.49 -2.44
C ILE A 146 0.18 -6.92 -2.55
N GLU A 147 -0.90 -7.11 -3.30
CA GLU A 147 -1.62 -8.36 -3.39
C GLU A 147 -1.77 -8.78 -4.86
N SER A 148 -1.34 -9.99 -5.20
CA SER A 148 -1.61 -10.58 -6.50
C SER A 148 -2.46 -11.83 -6.36
N PHE A 149 -3.60 -11.76 -7.05
CA PHE A 149 -4.56 -12.83 -7.14
C PHE A 149 -4.39 -13.48 -8.50
N ALA A 150 -3.89 -14.72 -8.48
CA ALA A 150 -3.85 -15.55 -9.68
C ALA A 150 -5.25 -16.04 -10.01
N ARG A 151 -5.43 -16.41 -11.28
CA ARG A 151 -6.63 -17.07 -11.81
C ARG A 151 -7.12 -18.14 -10.84
N GLY A 152 -8.42 -18.12 -10.55
CA GLY A 152 -9.07 -19.21 -9.82
C GLY A 152 -8.85 -20.56 -10.51
N PRO A 153 -9.13 -21.69 -9.84
CA PRO A 153 -9.02 -23.03 -10.45
C PRO A 153 -9.80 -23.16 -11.77
N ASP A 154 -10.87 -22.38 -11.93
CA ASP A 154 -11.71 -22.37 -13.13
C ASP A 154 -11.17 -21.49 -14.28
N ASN A 155 -10.03 -20.80 -14.10
CA ASN A 155 -9.34 -20.02 -15.13
C ASN A 155 -10.16 -18.87 -15.78
N ASP A 156 -11.38 -18.60 -15.30
CA ASP A 156 -12.34 -17.66 -15.90
C ASP A 156 -12.15 -16.19 -15.51
N SER A 157 -11.38 -15.90 -14.46
CA SER A 157 -11.16 -14.52 -13.99
C SER A 157 -9.77 -14.00 -14.35
N ALA A 158 -9.72 -12.78 -14.88
CA ALA A 158 -8.48 -12.07 -15.17
C ALA A 158 -7.61 -11.91 -13.90
N PRO A 159 -6.28 -12.04 -13.99
CA PRO A 159 -5.40 -11.81 -12.83
C PRO A 159 -5.56 -10.39 -12.30
N THR A 160 -5.48 -10.24 -10.99
CA THR A 160 -5.63 -8.93 -10.32
C THR A 160 -4.37 -8.59 -9.55
N LEU A 161 -3.91 -7.35 -9.66
CA LEU A 161 -2.91 -6.74 -8.81
C LEU A 161 -3.59 -5.65 -7.99
N ALA A 162 -3.62 -5.79 -6.67
CA ALA A 162 -4.26 -4.84 -5.78
C ALA A 162 -3.26 -4.17 -4.85
N PHE A 163 -3.52 -2.89 -4.57
CA PHE A 163 -2.76 -2.08 -3.63
C PHE A 163 -3.68 -1.58 -2.53
N TYR A 164 -3.37 -1.93 -1.28
CA TYR A 164 -4.00 -1.31 -0.12
C TYR A 164 -3.01 -0.31 0.47
N VAL A 165 -3.13 0.95 0.05
CA VAL A 165 -2.28 2.05 0.49
C VAL A 165 -2.64 2.42 1.93
N THR A 166 -1.63 2.47 2.79
CA THR A 166 -1.76 2.77 4.22
C THR A 166 -1.23 4.16 4.52
N SER A 167 -1.75 4.75 5.59
CA SER A 167 -1.21 5.98 6.14
C SER A 167 -0.98 5.86 7.64
N ARG A 168 -0.21 6.79 8.18
CA ARG A 168 0.05 6.94 9.61
C ARG A 168 -0.37 8.33 10.05
N ARG A 169 -1.17 8.42 11.11
CA ARG A 169 -1.51 9.71 11.72
C ARG A 169 -0.28 10.38 12.34
N THR A 170 -0.20 11.69 12.18
CA THR A 170 0.95 12.51 12.65
C THR A 170 0.59 13.42 13.81
N ASP A 171 -0.70 13.50 14.16
CA ASP A 171 -1.23 14.33 15.23
C ASP A 171 -1.10 13.71 16.63
N GLY A 172 -0.51 12.52 16.73
CA GLY A 172 -0.08 11.93 18.00
C GLY A 172 -0.15 10.41 18.01
N PRO A 173 0.45 9.77 19.04
CA PRO A 173 0.34 8.33 19.22
C PRO A 173 -1.09 7.98 19.67
N HIS A 174 -1.87 7.38 18.77
CA HIS A 174 -3.17 6.81 19.10
C HIS A 174 -2.96 5.49 19.86
N ARG A 175 -3.03 5.55 21.20
CA ARG A 175 -2.82 4.40 22.09
C ARG A 175 -3.98 4.21 23.06
N GLY A 176 -4.20 2.96 23.45
CA GLY A 176 -5.26 2.56 24.38
C GLY A 176 -6.37 1.75 23.73
N PRO A 177 -7.35 1.28 24.51
CA PRO A 177 -8.34 0.30 24.07
C PRO A 177 -9.32 0.82 23.01
N SER A 178 -9.41 2.14 22.83
CA SER A 178 -10.28 2.78 21.83
C SER A 178 -9.49 3.47 20.72
N ALA A 179 -8.17 3.30 20.69
CA ALA A 179 -7.29 3.99 19.74
C ALA A 179 -7.62 3.64 18.29
N TRP A 180 -7.94 2.39 17.98
CA TRP A 180 -8.28 1.99 16.62
C TRP A 180 -9.60 2.58 16.10
N ILE A 181 -10.49 3.03 16.99
CA ILE A 181 -11.74 3.70 16.63
C ILE A 181 -11.53 5.20 16.47
N LEU A 182 -10.92 5.85 17.47
CA LEU A 182 -10.75 7.31 17.51
C LEU A 182 -9.56 7.79 16.66
N GLY A 183 -8.57 6.94 16.54
CA GLY A 183 -7.31 7.12 15.85
C GLY A 183 -7.25 6.41 14.50
N HIS A 184 -8.40 6.09 13.89
CA HIS A 184 -8.44 5.32 12.63
C HIS A 184 -7.52 5.97 11.58
N GLU A 185 -6.74 5.15 10.90
CA GLU A 185 -5.79 5.61 9.91
C GLU A 185 -6.43 5.55 8.51
N PRO A 186 -6.41 6.64 7.74
CA PRO A 186 -6.89 6.64 6.37
C PRO A 186 -6.18 5.58 5.51
N HIS A 187 -6.90 5.02 4.55
CA HIS A 187 -6.36 4.05 3.59
C HIS A 187 -6.98 4.27 2.21
N PHE A 188 -6.41 3.65 1.19
CA PHE A 188 -7.01 3.61 -0.14
C PHE A 188 -6.79 2.23 -0.76
N PHE A 189 -7.86 1.64 -1.29
CA PHE A 189 -7.79 0.35 -1.97
C PHE A 189 -7.91 0.53 -3.48
N ALA A 190 -6.90 0.03 -4.22
CA ALA A 190 -6.84 0.08 -5.67
C ALA A 190 -6.68 -1.33 -6.24
N PRO A 191 -7.78 -2.03 -6.55
CA PRO A 191 -7.73 -3.28 -7.30
C PRO A 191 -7.55 -2.99 -8.79
N LEU A 192 -6.55 -3.61 -9.42
CA LEU A 192 -6.26 -3.47 -10.85
C LEU A 192 -6.42 -4.82 -11.55
N THR A 193 -7.45 -4.93 -12.38
CA THR A 193 -7.68 -6.11 -13.24
C THR A 193 -6.78 -6.04 -14.47
N LEU A 194 -6.08 -7.14 -14.75
CA LEU A 194 -5.16 -7.28 -15.89
C LEU A 194 -5.82 -8.10 -17.00
N ASP A 195 -6.28 -7.42 -18.05
CA ASP A 195 -6.95 -8.05 -19.19
C ASP A 195 -5.94 -8.61 -20.20
N SER A 196 -4.73 -8.05 -20.22
CA SER A 196 -3.68 -8.36 -21.18
C SER A 196 -2.31 -8.40 -20.50
N PRO A 197 -1.41 -9.32 -20.90
CA PRO A 197 -0.01 -9.30 -20.46
C PRO A 197 0.75 -8.07 -20.97
N ARG A 198 0.10 -7.21 -21.78
CA ARG A 198 0.66 -5.95 -22.27
C ARG A 198 0.21 -4.73 -21.46
N ASP A 199 -0.66 -4.90 -20.48
CA ASP A 199 -1.19 -3.79 -19.72
C ASP A 199 -0.09 -3.06 -18.96
N THR A 200 -0.03 -1.75 -19.16
CA THR A 200 0.73 -0.83 -18.32
C THR A 200 -0.06 -0.49 -17.06
N LEU A 201 0.58 0.18 -16.10
CA LEU A 201 -0.13 0.75 -14.95
C LEU A 201 -1.23 1.72 -15.40
N GLN A 202 -0.97 2.53 -16.42
CA GLN A 202 -1.92 3.51 -16.93
C GLN A 202 -3.16 2.82 -17.51
N ASP A 203 -2.99 1.77 -18.33
CA ASP A 203 -4.09 1.01 -18.91
C ASP A 203 -4.98 0.39 -17.82
N ALA A 204 -4.36 -0.22 -16.82
CA ALA A 204 -5.08 -0.87 -15.73
C ALA A 204 -5.83 0.15 -14.84
N LEU A 205 -5.24 1.32 -14.59
CA LEU A 205 -5.89 2.41 -13.86
C LEU A 205 -7.06 3.01 -14.63
N ASP A 206 -6.90 3.26 -15.93
CA ASP A 206 -7.97 3.84 -16.75
C ASP A 206 -9.18 2.90 -16.80
N ARG A 207 -8.95 1.58 -16.88
CA ARG A 207 -10.03 0.59 -16.75
C ARG A 207 -10.65 0.59 -15.36
N ALA A 208 -9.86 0.55 -14.29
CA ALA A 208 -10.38 0.55 -12.92
C ALA A 208 -11.22 1.80 -12.63
N VAL A 209 -10.82 2.96 -13.15
CA VAL A 209 -11.61 4.21 -13.08
C VAL A 209 -12.89 4.09 -13.88
N ALA A 210 -12.81 3.62 -15.14
CA ALA A 210 -13.97 3.47 -16.01
C ALA A 210 -15.02 2.50 -15.42
N ALA A 211 -14.57 1.37 -14.88
CA ALA A 211 -15.41 0.36 -14.21
C ALA A 211 -15.85 0.76 -12.80
N ASN A 212 -15.29 1.83 -12.23
CA ASN A 212 -15.51 2.26 -10.84
C ASN A 212 -14.97 1.31 -9.76
N ASP A 213 -14.00 0.46 -10.09
CA ASP A 213 -13.39 -0.53 -9.18
C ASP A 213 -12.64 0.14 -8.02
N VAL A 214 -12.09 1.34 -8.26
CA VAL A 214 -11.47 2.21 -7.25
C VAL A 214 -12.50 3.09 -6.49
N GLY A 215 -13.80 2.89 -6.75
CA GLY A 215 -14.88 3.52 -6.00
C GLY A 215 -14.92 5.05 -6.06
N LEU A 216 -14.63 5.65 -7.22
CA LEU A 216 -14.68 7.12 -7.39
C LEU A 216 -16.11 7.65 -7.52
N ARG A 217 -17.11 6.79 -7.69
CA ARG A 217 -18.52 7.13 -7.78
C ARG A 217 -19.30 6.24 -6.80
N PRO A 218 -20.39 6.74 -6.19
CA PRO A 218 -21.23 5.90 -5.37
C PRO A 218 -21.87 4.81 -6.23
N ASP A 219 -22.01 3.60 -5.68
CA ASP A 219 -22.81 2.54 -6.29
C ASP A 219 -24.28 2.98 -6.29
N ALA A 220 -24.80 3.30 -7.48
CA ALA A 220 -26.15 3.82 -7.66
C ALA A 220 -27.22 2.83 -7.21
N ASP A 221 -27.01 1.53 -7.45
CA ASP A 221 -27.97 0.49 -7.12
C ASP A 221 -27.96 0.22 -5.61
N ALA A 222 -26.78 0.15 -4.98
CA ALA A 222 -26.69 0.03 -3.54
C ALA A 222 -27.28 1.25 -2.82
N LEU A 223 -27.07 2.45 -3.36
CA LEU A 223 -27.64 3.68 -2.83
C LEU A 223 -29.16 3.71 -2.97
N ALA A 224 -29.70 3.28 -4.11
CA ALA A 224 -31.14 3.17 -4.33
C ALA A 224 -31.78 2.18 -3.35
N ARG A 225 -31.19 0.98 -3.19
CA ARG A 225 -31.64 -0.04 -2.22
C ARG A 225 -31.62 0.50 -0.79
N LEU A 226 -30.55 1.20 -0.40
CA LEU A 226 -30.44 1.80 0.93
C LEU A 226 -31.56 2.82 1.17
N ARG A 227 -31.78 3.74 0.23
CA ARG A 227 -32.80 4.79 0.36
C ARG A 227 -34.21 4.20 0.40
N GLN A 228 -34.49 3.19 -0.42
CA GLN A 228 -35.76 2.48 -0.40
C GLN A 228 -36.00 1.82 0.97
N GLY A 229 -35.02 1.09 1.50
CA GLY A 229 -35.13 0.45 2.81
C GLY A 229 -35.37 1.45 3.95
N VAL A 230 -34.74 2.63 3.90
CA VAL A 230 -34.98 3.71 4.88
C VAL A 230 -36.43 4.22 4.81
N GLU A 231 -36.97 4.42 3.60
CA GLU A 231 -38.37 4.87 3.45
C GLU A 231 -39.38 3.80 3.86
N GLU A 232 -39.10 2.51 3.63
CA GLU A 232 -39.94 1.40 4.10
C GLU A 232 -40.00 1.35 5.62
N VAL A 233 -38.84 1.41 6.29
CA VAL A 233 -38.79 1.41 7.76
C VAL A 233 -39.46 2.66 8.36
N ARG A 234 -39.39 3.80 7.67
CA ARG A 234 -40.11 5.01 8.10
C ARG A 234 -41.63 4.86 7.98
N LYS A 235 -42.13 4.16 6.94
CA LYS A 235 -43.56 3.85 6.80
C LYS A 235 -44.07 2.96 7.93
N ASP A 236 -43.20 2.10 8.48
CA ASP A 236 -43.50 1.26 9.65
C ASP A 236 -43.46 2.05 10.98
N GLY A 237 -43.27 3.37 10.95
CA GLY A 237 -43.30 4.25 12.12
C GLY A 237 -42.02 4.24 12.96
N LEU A 238 -40.95 3.60 12.48
CA LEU A 238 -39.68 3.56 13.18
C LEU A 238 -38.85 4.83 12.89
N PRO A 239 -38.31 5.50 13.93
CA PRO A 239 -37.53 6.72 13.75
C PRO A 239 -36.13 6.40 13.22
N VAL A 240 -35.98 6.40 11.89
CA VAL A 240 -34.69 6.24 11.22
C VAL A 240 -34.15 7.61 10.79
N GLY A 241 -32.98 7.96 11.31
CA GLY A 241 -32.22 9.12 10.84
C GLY A 241 -31.61 8.85 9.47
N SER A 242 -31.73 9.83 8.55
CA SER A 242 -31.04 9.80 7.26
C SER A 242 -29.95 10.86 7.28
N PRO A 243 -28.65 10.48 7.30
CA PRO A 243 -27.58 11.47 7.21
C PRO A 243 -27.63 12.19 5.85
N PRO A 244 -27.10 13.43 5.74
CA PRO A 244 -27.06 14.15 4.47
C PRO A 244 -26.35 13.37 3.35
N LEU A 245 -25.37 12.56 3.70
CA LEU A 245 -24.65 11.66 2.80
C LEU A 245 -24.66 10.24 3.38
N SER A 246 -24.97 9.27 2.54
CA SER A 246 -24.82 7.84 2.86
C SER A 246 -23.34 7.45 3.00
N GLY A 247 -23.08 6.26 3.56
CA GLY A 247 -21.71 5.70 3.60
C GLY A 247 -21.09 5.55 2.20
N TYR A 248 -21.89 5.14 1.21
CA TYR A 248 -21.44 5.01 -0.18
C TYR A 248 -21.01 6.35 -0.78
N GLU A 249 -21.77 7.42 -0.53
CA GLU A 249 -21.45 8.77 -1.02
C GLU A 249 -20.21 9.33 -0.31
N ARG A 250 -20.08 9.16 1.01
CA ARG A 250 -18.89 9.58 1.75
C ARG A 250 -17.63 8.86 1.25
N ALA A 251 -17.72 7.54 1.05
CA ALA A 251 -16.60 6.75 0.53
C ALA A 251 -16.18 7.23 -0.87
N ALA A 252 -17.14 7.48 -1.77
CA ALA A 252 -16.83 7.99 -3.11
C ALA A 252 -16.17 9.37 -3.08
N LEU A 253 -16.67 10.31 -2.27
CA LEU A 253 -16.06 11.64 -2.12
C LEU A 253 -14.64 11.55 -1.55
N TYR A 254 -14.43 10.70 -0.54
CA TYR A 254 -13.10 10.43 0.00
C TYR A 254 -12.16 9.88 -1.09
N ASN A 255 -12.60 8.89 -1.87
CA ASN A 255 -11.79 8.29 -2.92
C ASN A 255 -11.48 9.28 -4.04
N GLN A 256 -12.43 10.14 -4.44
CA GLN A 256 -12.19 11.21 -5.41
C GLN A 256 -11.10 12.17 -4.94
N ALA A 257 -11.13 12.56 -3.66
CA ALA A 257 -10.13 13.46 -3.09
C ALA A 257 -8.75 12.78 -2.94
N ALA A 258 -8.72 11.48 -2.63
CA ALA A 258 -7.49 10.71 -2.46
C ALA A 258 -6.82 10.32 -3.78
N TYR A 259 -7.60 10.07 -4.83
CA TYR A 259 -7.13 9.44 -6.07
C TYR A 259 -5.95 10.14 -6.76
N PRO A 260 -5.89 11.49 -6.88
CA PRO A 260 -4.75 12.15 -7.50
C PRO A 260 -3.42 11.84 -6.80
N THR A 261 -3.40 11.90 -5.47
CA THR A 261 -2.23 11.55 -4.64
C THR A 261 -1.90 10.08 -4.78
N VAL A 262 -2.92 9.21 -4.66
CA VAL A 262 -2.75 7.76 -4.73
C VAL A 262 -2.21 7.33 -6.09
N ARG A 263 -2.65 7.93 -7.19
CA ARG A 263 -2.13 7.63 -8.54
C ARG A 263 -0.60 7.80 -8.62
N SER A 264 -0.07 8.87 -8.02
CA SER A 264 1.38 9.08 -7.94
C SER A 264 2.08 8.05 -7.06
N VAL A 265 1.46 7.67 -5.93
CA VAL A 265 1.98 6.62 -5.04
C VAL A 265 1.96 5.24 -5.72
N LEU A 266 0.94 4.91 -6.51
CA LEU A 266 0.88 3.66 -7.26
C LEU A 266 2.03 3.57 -8.28
N ALA A 267 2.39 4.68 -8.94
CA ALA A 267 3.57 4.71 -9.80
C ALA A 267 4.87 4.44 -9.02
N LEU A 268 5.03 5.04 -7.84
CA LEU A 268 6.17 4.77 -6.95
C LEU A 268 6.21 3.29 -6.50
N LEU A 269 5.05 2.73 -6.12
CA LEU A 269 4.94 1.32 -5.73
C LEU A 269 5.31 0.39 -6.89
N CYS A 270 4.82 0.67 -8.10
CA CYS A 270 5.21 -0.06 -9.31
C CYS A 270 6.71 0.07 -9.63
N ASN A 271 7.31 1.25 -9.45
CA ASN A 271 8.76 1.41 -9.57
C ASN A 271 9.52 0.53 -8.54
N ALA A 272 9.01 0.43 -7.32
CA ALA A 272 9.57 -0.47 -6.31
C ALA A 272 9.40 -1.95 -6.67
N LEU A 273 8.28 -2.33 -7.31
CA LEU A 273 8.07 -3.68 -7.84
C LEU A 273 9.04 -4.01 -8.98
N CYS A 274 9.29 -3.08 -9.90
CA CYS A 274 10.33 -3.23 -10.92
C CYS A 274 11.70 -3.47 -10.26
N LEU A 275 12.03 -2.72 -9.22
CA LEU A 275 13.27 -2.93 -8.48
C LEU A 275 13.34 -4.32 -7.85
N LEU A 276 12.31 -4.76 -7.15
CA LEU A 276 12.22 -6.12 -6.59
C LEU A 276 12.39 -7.21 -7.67
N SER A 277 11.92 -6.95 -8.89
CA SER A 277 12.04 -7.85 -10.04
C SER A 277 13.47 -7.96 -10.57
N THR A 278 14.35 -7.01 -10.22
CA THR A 278 15.78 -7.03 -10.57
C THR A 278 16.66 -7.71 -9.52
N GLU A 279 16.06 -8.35 -8.50
CA GLU A 279 16.76 -9.02 -7.40
C GLU A 279 17.73 -8.08 -6.64
N PRO A 280 17.20 -7.03 -6.00
CA PRO A 280 18.03 -6.06 -5.28
C PRO A 280 18.66 -6.73 -4.05
N ALA A 281 19.76 -6.16 -3.54
CA ALA A 281 20.30 -6.63 -2.27
C ALA A 281 19.29 -6.41 -1.14
N LEU A 282 18.94 -7.49 -0.47
CA LEU A 282 18.07 -7.46 0.69
C LEU A 282 18.91 -7.49 1.97
N GLY A 283 18.50 -6.67 2.93
CA GLY A 283 19.05 -6.69 4.27
C GLY A 283 18.84 -7.99 5.01
N VAL A 284 19.65 -8.16 6.06
CA VAL A 284 19.35 -9.13 7.11
C VAL A 284 17.99 -8.81 7.74
N PRO A 285 17.21 -9.82 8.15
CA PRO A 285 15.96 -9.60 8.85
C PRO A 285 16.17 -8.76 10.11
N GLU A 286 15.39 -7.69 10.24
CA GLU A 286 15.38 -6.84 11.43
C GLU A 286 14.07 -7.04 12.20
N TRP A 287 14.14 -7.09 13.53
CA TRP A 287 12.99 -7.27 14.41
C TRP A 287 12.65 -5.97 15.14
N PRO A 288 11.36 -5.70 15.42
CA PRO A 288 10.96 -4.48 16.10
C PRO A 288 11.44 -4.47 17.55
N LYS A 289 11.70 -3.29 18.12
CA LYS A 289 12.13 -3.11 19.51
C LYS A 289 11.19 -3.77 20.53
N GLN A 290 9.90 -3.84 20.20
CA GLN A 290 8.84 -4.36 21.05
C GLN A 290 8.74 -5.90 21.02
N ALA A 291 9.44 -6.58 20.11
CA ALA A 291 9.45 -8.04 20.07
C ALA A 291 10.19 -8.62 21.29
N PRO A 292 9.73 -9.74 21.88
CA PRO A 292 10.42 -10.39 23.00
C PRO A 292 11.85 -10.79 22.63
N SER A 293 12.85 -10.18 23.28
CA SER A 293 14.27 -10.39 22.98
C SER A 293 14.68 -11.86 23.08
N SER A 294 14.17 -12.59 24.08
CA SER A 294 14.43 -14.02 24.25
C SER A 294 13.98 -14.87 23.06
N LEU A 295 12.88 -14.51 22.39
CA LEU A 295 12.41 -15.18 21.18
C LEU A 295 13.23 -14.75 19.95
N VAL A 296 13.58 -13.47 19.85
CA VAL A 296 14.45 -12.96 18.79
C VAL A 296 15.82 -13.64 18.83
N ASP A 297 16.44 -13.73 20.01
CA ASP A 297 17.70 -14.44 20.22
C ASP A 297 17.59 -15.91 19.86
N ALA A 298 16.45 -16.55 20.17
CA ALA A 298 16.18 -17.92 19.78
C ALA A 298 16.04 -18.11 18.26
N VAL A 299 15.61 -17.08 17.51
CA VAL A 299 15.59 -17.11 16.04
C VAL A 299 17.00 -16.94 15.48
N VAL A 300 17.72 -15.91 15.94
CA VAL A 300 19.05 -15.53 15.43
C VAL A 300 20.07 -16.63 15.72
N ASN A 301 20.08 -17.15 16.94
CA ASN A 301 21.06 -18.15 17.40
C ASN A 301 20.59 -19.60 17.23
N ALA A 302 19.45 -19.84 16.56
CA ALA A 302 18.96 -21.20 16.35
C ALA A 302 19.94 -22.04 15.51
N THR A 303 20.41 -23.14 16.10
CA THR A 303 21.27 -24.14 15.45
C THR A 303 20.50 -25.11 14.56
N THR A 304 19.17 -25.21 14.71
CA THR A 304 18.34 -26.10 13.89
C THR A 304 17.17 -25.35 13.23
N PRO A 305 16.76 -25.74 12.00
CA PRO A 305 15.61 -25.14 11.32
C PRO A 305 14.30 -25.25 12.11
N LYS A 306 14.11 -26.36 12.83
CA LYS A 306 12.91 -26.59 13.66
C LYS A 306 12.81 -25.59 14.81
N ARG A 307 13.90 -25.39 15.55
CA ARG A 307 13.95 -24.42 16.67
C ARG A 307 13.69 -23.00 16.18
N ARG A 308 14.29 -22.61 15.05
CA ARG A 308 14.05 -21.32 14.41
C ARG A 308 12.58 -21.15 14.04
N ARG A 309 11.97 -22.14 13.39
CA ARG A 309 10.55 -22.11 12.98
C ARG A 309 9.60 -22.00 14.18
N THR A 310 9.87 -22.73 15.26
CA THR A 310 9.06 -22.64 16.50
C THR A 310 9.15 -21.25 17.12
N ALA A 311 10.34 -20.65 17.21
CA ALA A 311 10.50 -19.30 17.74
C ALA A 311 9.82 -18.24 16.87
N ILE A 312 9.95 -18.34 15.53
CA ILE A 312 9.21 -17.50 14.57
C ILE A 312 7.69 -17.67 14.75
N GLY A 313 7.22 -18.90 14.93
CA GLY A 313 5.80 -19.18 15.17
C GLY A 313 5.26 -18.46 16.41
N ARG A 314 5.99 -18.51 17.53
CA ARG A 314 5.62 -17.79 18.77
C ARG A 314 5.62 -16.27 18.58
N LEU A 315 6.64 -15.72 17.91
CA LEU A 315 6.66 -14.31 17.56
C LEU A 315 5.43 -13.91 16.72
N ALA A 316 5.07 -14.74 15.73
CA ALA A 316 3.91 -14.51 14.89
C ALA A 316 2.57 -14.62 15.65
N GLU A 317 2.47 -15.50 16.65
CA GLU A 317 1.30 -15.58 17.55
C GLU A 317 1.12 -14.28 18.34
N ASP A 318 2.22 -13.67 18.77
CA ASP A 318 2.22 -12.36 19.46
C ASP A 318 2.06 -11.17 18.50
N GLY A 319 1.97 -11.43 17.19
CA GLY A 319 1.78 -10.43 16.14
C GLY A 319 3.09 -9.81 15.61
N TYR A 320 4.25 -10.34 15.96
CA TYR A 320 5.55 -9.86 15.51
C TYR A 320 6.08 -10.61 14.29
N PHE A 321 6.76 -9.89 13.41
CA PHE A 321 7.48 -10.41 12.26
C PHE A 321 8.69 -9.51 11.97
N SER A 322 9.62 -10.00 11.15
CA SER A 322 10.81 -9.24 10.75
C SER A 322 10.59 -8.47 9.45
N LEU A 323 11.19 -7.30 9.33
CA LEU A 323 11.30 -6.56 8.07
C LEU A 323 12.61 -6.90 7.35
N ARG A 324 12.69 -6.56 6.05
CA ARG A 324 13.94 -6.50 5.29
C ARG A 324 14.09 -5.14 4.62
N HIS A 325 15.25 -4.52 4.78
CA HIS A 325 15.60 -3.30 4.05
C HIS A 325 15.97 -3.61 2.61
N LEU A 326 15.47 -2.79 1.69
CA LEU A 326 15.92 -2.76 0.30
C LEU A 326 17.17 -1.89 0.20
N TYR A 327 18.25 -2.46 -0.32
CA TYR A 327 19.46 -1.72 -0.61
C TYR A 327 19.65 -1.58 -2.10
N LEU A 328 20.02 -0.36 -2.51
CA LEU A 328 20.63 -0.18 -3.80
C LEU A 328 22.04 -0.79 -3.73
N GLN A 329 22.29 -1.87 -4.47
CA GLN A 329 23.68 -2.18 -4.80
C GLN A 329 24.17 -1.04 -5.69
N LEU A 330 25.01 -0.19 -5.12
CA LEU A 330 25.84 0.75 -5.86
C LEU A 330 26.89 -0.05 -6.64
N GLY A 331 26.44 -0.88 -7.58
CA GLY A 331 27.27 -1.27 -8.71
C GLY A 331 27.55 0.02 -9.46
N VAL A 332 28.76 0.55 -9.28
CA VAL A 332 29.31 1.56 -10.18
C VAL A 332 29.53 0.83 -11.48
N ASP A 333 28.58 0.92 -12.40
CA ASP A 333 28.89 0.70 -13.81
C ASP A 333 29.24 2.10 -14.37
N PRO A 334 30.53 2.43 -14.57
CA PRO A 334 30.95 3.74 -15.04
C PRO A 334 30.64 3.97 -16.53
N SER A 335 29.84 3.09 -17.15
CA SER A 335 29.63 3.09 -18.60
C SER A 335 28.51 4.02 -19.08
N ASP A 336 27.65 4.54 -18.19
CA ASP A 336 26.55 5.45 -18.54
C ASP A 336 26.81 6.94 -18.20
N THR A 337 28.03 7.31 -17.81
CA THR A 337 28.43 8.73 -17.63
C THR A 337 28.80 9.44 -18.95
N ASN A 338 28.66 8.79 -20.11
CA ASN A 338 29.03 9.36 -21.41
C ASN A 338 27.99 10.28 -22.07
N ASP A 339 26.89 10.60 -21.39
CA ASP A 339 25.91 11.60 -21.86
C ASP A 339 26.07 12.96 -21.16
N ALA A 340 27.29 13.33 -20.77
CA ALA A 340 27.64 14.74 -20.60
C ALA A 340 27.71 15.38 -22.00
N GLY A 341 26.56 15.66 -22.59
CA GLY A 341 26.46 16.26 -23.92
C GLY A 341 27.33 17.51 -24.02
N GLU A 342 28.39 17.43 -24.83
CA GLU A 342 29.14 18.58 -25.29
C GLU A 342 28.18 19.59 -25.91
N ALA A 343 28.32 20.84 -25.50
CA ALA A 343 27.55 21.95 -26.03
C ALA A 343 27.77 22.04 -27.54
N GLY A 344 26.72 21.74 -28.31
CA GLY A 344 26.64 22.21 -29.69
C GLY A 344 26.84 23.73 -29.71
N PRO A 345 27.57 24.28 -30.69
CA PRO A 345 27.86 25.71 -30.76
C PRO A 345 26.58 26.46 -31.15
N GLY A 346 25.76 26.80 -30.16
CA GLY A 346 24.58 27.66 -30.33
C GLY A 346 23.44 27.35 -29.35
N GLY A 347 23.27 28.22 -28.34
CA GLY A 347 21.96 28.52 -27.77
C GLY A 347 21.59 27.88 -26.42
N ARG A 348 21.39 28.77 -25.43
CA ARG A 348 20.80 28.59 -24.09
C ARG A 348 21.64 27.84 -23.04
N GLU A 349 22.07 28.59 -22.03
CA GLU A 349 22.62 28.05 -20.79
C GLU A 349 21.56 27.26 -20.02
N VAL A 350 21.74 25.95 -19.94
CA VAL A 350 20.86 25.06 -19.18
C VAL A 350 21.31 25.04 -17.71
N VAL A 351 20.38 25.36 -16.80
CA VAL A 351 20.55 25.32 -15.33
C VAL A 351 20.63 23.86 -14.84
N ALA A 352 21.15 23.64 -13.64
CA ALA A 352 21.07 22.34 -12.98
C ALA A 352 19.62 21.82 -13.02
N HIS A 353 19.44 20.58 -13.48
CA HIS A 353 18.13 19.95 -13.56
C HIS A 353 18.24 18.44 -13.39
N TRP A 354 17.17 17.83 -12.87
CA TRP A 354 17.06 16.38 -12.81
C TRP A 354 16.71 15.83 -14.19
N ARG A 355 17.54 14.91 -14.70
CA ARG A 355 17.15 14.01 -15.78
C ARG A 355 16.45 12.82 -15.13
N ARG A 356 15.17 12.62 -15.48
CA ARG A 356 14.36 11.53 -14.93
C ARG A 356 14.97 10.17 -15.23
N GLY A 357 14.87 9.26 -14.27
CA GLY A 357 15.18 7.86 -14.48
C GLY A 357 14.09 7.19 -15.31
N HIS A 358 14.39 6.03 -15.86
CA HIS A 358 13.40 5.18 -16.51
C HIS A 358 13.81 3.71 -16.43
N TRP A 359 12.86 2.82 -16.68
CA TRP A 359 13.13 1.41 -16.85
C TRP A 359 13.33 1.06 -18.31
N ARG A 360 14.37 0.28 -18.59
CA ARG A 360 14.63 -0.28 -19.93
C ARG A 360 14.36 -1.78 -19.92
N ARG A 361 13.51 -2.22 -20.84
CA ARG A 361 13.19 -3.63 -21.09
C ARG A 361 14.20 -4.23 -22.07
N GLN A 362 15.29 -4.79 -21.55
CA GLN A 362 16.40 -5.29 -22.37
C GLN A 362 16.18 -6.75 -22.77
N ALA A 363 16.27 -7.05 -24.06
CA ALA A 363 16.31 -8.41 -24.57
C ALA A 363 17.59 -9.14 -24.12
N HIS A 364 17.47 -10.39 -23.67
CA HIS A 364 18.59 -11.23 -23.26
C HIS A 364 18.26 -12.72 -23.41
N GLY A 365 19.19 -13.60 -23.02
CA GLY A 365 19.02 -15.05 -23.06
C GLY A 365 19.13 -15.65 -24.47
N PRO A 366 18.92 -16.97 -24.60
CA PRO A 366 18.97 -17.67 -25.87
C PRO A 366 17.99 -17.06 -26.89
N ALA A 367 18.46 -16.81 -28.11
CA ALA A 367 17.70 -16.20 -29.19
C ALA A 367 17.03 -14.85 -28.84
N LEU A 368 17.50 -14.13 -27.81
CA LEU A 368 16.91 -12.87 -27.34
C LEU A 368 15.41 -13.00 -27.03
N MET A 369 14.96 -14.17 -26.55
CA MET A 369 13.56 -14.41 -26.22
C MET A 369 13.20 -13.92 -24.82
N GLU A 370 14.17 -13.80 -23.93
CA GLU A 370 13.95 -13.36 -22.55
C GLU A 370 14.07 -11.84 -22.44
N ARG A 371 13.42 -11.26 -21.43
CA ARG A 371 13.48 -9.83 -21.14
C ARG A 371 13.93 -9.63 -19.70
N ARG A 372 14.83 -8.67 -19.47
CA ARG A 372 15.25 -8.22 -18.13
C ARG A 372 15.01 -6.73 -17.99
N LEU A 373 14.64 -6.30 -16.79
CA LEU A 373 14.50 -4.89 -16.45
C LEU A 373 15.87 -4.32 -16.07
N ILE A 374 16.20 -3.16 -16.62
CA ILE A 374 17.38 -2.39 -16.25
C ILE A 374 16.90 -1.02 -15.80
N TRP A 375 17.26 -0.63 -14.57
CA TRP A 375 16.95 0.71 -14.07
C TRP A 375 18.00 1.71 -14.55
N ILE A 376 17.61 2.63 -15.42
CA ILE A 376 18.41 3.82 -15.72
C ILE A 376 18.05 4.85 -14.67
N ARG A 377 18.96 5.07 -13.72
CA ARG A 377 18.72 5.90 -12.54
C ARG A 377 18.54 7.37 -12.92
N PRO A 378 17.73 8.15 -12.17
CA PRO A 378 17.73 9.60 -12.32
C PRO A 378 19.11 10.17 -11.97
N VAL A 379 19.53 11.17 -12.72
CA VAL A 379 20.83 11.83 -12.54
C VAL A 379 20.62 13.33 -12.47
N LEU A 380 21.30 13.98 -11.53
CA LEU A 380 21.37 15.42 -11.46
C LEU A 380 22.37 15.92 -12.51
N VAL A 381 21.88 16.61 -13.53
CA VAL A 381 22.72 17.16 -14.61
C VAL A 381 23.22 18.54 -14.19
N ARG A 382 24.51 18.79 -14.36
CA ARG A 382 25.21 20.04 -13.98
C ARG A 382 25.14 20.37 -12.49
N GLN A 383 25.40 19.37 -11.64
CA GLN A 383 25.41 19.49 -10.17
C GLN A 383 26.34 20.62 -9.67
N GLU A 384 27.42 20.90 -10.39
CA GLU A 384 28.38 21.98 -10.09
C GLU A 384 27.76 23.38 -10.12
N ARG A 385 26.54 23.53 -10.67
CA ARG A 385 25.82 24.81 -10.76
C ARG A 385 24.79 25.02 -9.64
N GLY A 386 24.76 24.15 -8.63
CA GLY A 386 23.89 24.25 -7.46
C GLY A 386 22.66 23.34 -7.51
N GLU A 387 21.75 23.49 -6.54
CA GLU A 387 20.51 22.74 -6.50
C GLU A 387 19.57 23.15 -7.66
N PRO A 388 18.89 22.19 -8.30
CA PRO A 388 17.98 22.48 -9.39
C PRO A 388 16.80 23.30 -8.88
N ALA A 389 16.43 24.36 -9.62
CA ALA A 389 15.24 25.14 -9.31
C ALA A 389 14.00 24.23 -9.34
N VAL A 390 13.22 24.24 -8.26
CA VAL A 390 11.93 23.51 -8.18
C VAL A 390 11.04 24.00 -9.33
N GLY A 391 10.61 23.09 -10.19
CA GLY A 391 9.88 23.41 -11.41
C GLY A 391 8.65 24.29 -11.15
N HIS A 392 8.53 25.38 -11.91
CA HIS A 392 7.37 26.27 -11.86
C HIS A 392 6.09 25.49 -12.18
N VAL A 393 5.16 25.44 -11.22
CA VAL A 393 3.76 25.08 -11.49
C VAL A 393 3.18 26.21 -12.33
N TYR A 394 2.91 25.97 -13.62
CA TYR A 394 2.16 26.91 -14.43
C TYR A 394 0.73 26.96 -13.92
N ALA A 395 0.34 28.05 -13.26
CA ALA A 395 -1.05 28.39 -13.09
C ALA A 395 -1.65 28.61 -14.49
N VAL A 396 -2.53 27.70 -14.92
CA VAL A 396 -3.35 27.92 -16.11
C VAL A 396 -4.34 29.03 -15.77
N MET A 397 -4.02 30.26 -16.16
CA MET A 397 -4.97 31.36 -16.13
C MET A 397 -6.06 31.04 -17.16
N GLU A 398 -7.28 30.79 -16.69
CA GLU A 398 -8.48 30.75 -17.52
C GLU A 398 -8.53 32.00 -18.39
N GLN A 399 -8.36 31.83 -19.70
CA GLN A 399 -8.74 32.86 -20.65
C GLN A 399 -10.27 32.89 -20.70
N ARG A 400 -10.85 33.93 -20.07
CA ARG A 400 -12.22 34.36 -20.35
C ARG A 400 -12.40 34.55 -21.85
N ARG A 401 -13.36 33.84 -22.42
CA ARG A 401 -14.11 34.29 -23.59
C ARG A 401 -15.59 34.19 -23.29
#